data_AF-A0A8S2F4I0-F1
#
_entry.id   AF-A0A8S2F4I0-F1
#
_cell.length_a   1.000
_cell.length_b   1.000
_cell.length_c   1.000
_cell.angle_alpha   90.00
_cell.angle_beta   90.00
_cell.angle_gamma   90.00
#
_symmetry.space_group_name_H-M   'P 1'
#
loop_
_entity.id
_entity.type
_entity.pdbx_description
1 polymer ?
#
loop_
_entity_poly.entity_id
_entity_poly.type
_entity_poly.pdbx_seq_one_letter_code
_entity_poly.pdbx_strand_id
1 'polypeptide(L)'
;LKRKIISEINANGESQRWPRSVVPYEFQDNIDPQAKQNVLSAMQHWHERTCIRFEPYNAAKHRDIYSKIVIQDNGPGCASYVGYRPGSDGFVFLSTVFLPVTCPFGSAVHELGHVIGFYHEMSRTDRDQNILLYFNRMSQIEASQYDIMPDPQPNYYGQPYDLYSVMHYYGTDVMLARDSRRAFLMGMSFLDIKLANLGYHCGDKCSGKPICENEGYINQNCRCSCPDGFSGYQCNILMDVQVPSIGKSVSHINNAQPHVTTLSSSHNDWLPWTPWSICSETCGKGVRVRTRVCPEGAKCSGSSFEIESCKSSSCKGCTRVIDITSRSPVAITSPNYPSDYQSNLECYYYIRVPQGYKISLQFADFNLPTNTGVCQDNVELRYYHLGMRRDCQPGPQYCGDSSGDDNFSFLSTKNYIMLIFRTNQDTLSGRGFSAMAQVV
;
A
#
# COMPACT_ATOMS: atom_id res chain seq x y z
N LEU A 1 8.38 8.20 -25.30
CA LEU A 1 7.82 6.89 -25.73
C LEU A 1 8.16 5.83 -24.67
N LYS A 2 7.28 5.60 -23.68
CA LYS A 2 7.48 4.55 -22.65
C LYS A 2 6.80 3.23 -23.10
N ARG A 3 7.51 2.09 -23.08
CA ARG A 3 7.03 0.70 -23.35
C ARG A 3 8.00 -0.36 -22.66
N LYS A 4 7.55 -1.56 -22.19
CA LYS A 4 8.36 -2.72 -21.64
C LYS A 4 8.01 -3.50 -20.29
N ILE A 5 6.77 -3.96 -19.89
CA ILE A 5 6.46 -4.97 -18.77
C ILE A 5 7.52 -6.04 -18.85
N ILE A 6 7.98 -6.47 -17.66
CA ILE A 6 8.60 -7.74 -17.24
C ILE A 6 8.23 -8.84 -18.19
N SER A 7 8.78 -8.71 -19.37
CA SER A 7 8.99 -9.81 -20.25
C SER A 7 10.17 -10.45 -19.57
N GLU A 8 9.97 -11.65 -19.02
CA GLU A 8 11.05 -12.45 -18.43
C GLU A 8 12.25 -12.58 -19.39
N ILE A 9 12.03 -12.24 -20.67
CA ILE A 9 12.84 -12.26 -21.87
C ILE A 9 12.36 -11.08 -22.77
N ASN A 10 13.22 -10.11 -23.12
CA ASN A 10 12.88 -8.99 -24.01
C ASN A 10 12.71 -9.46 -25.48
N ALA A 11 12.43 -8.53 -26.41
CA ALA A 11 12.26 -8.86 -27.83
C ALA A 11 13.49 -9.53 -28.50
N ASN A 12 14.66 -9.51 -27.85
CA ASN A 12 15.90 -10.10 -28.32
C ASN A 12 16.27 -11.42 -27.61
N GLY A 13 15.51 -11.86 -26.61
CA GLY A 13 15.84 -13.06 -25.82
C GLY A 13 16.40 -12.81 -24.41
N GLU A 14 16.49 -11.57 -23.94
CA GLU A 14 17.29 -11.21 -22.75
C GLU A 14 16.43 -10.89 -21.51
N SER A 15 16.79 -11.41 -20.33
CA SER A 15 15.98 -11.20 -19.13
C SER A 15 15.89 -9.74 -18.68
N GLN A 16 14.67 -9.20 -18.62
CA GLN A 16 14.39 -7.90 -18.00
C GLN A 16 14.28 -7.97 -16.46
N ARG A 17 14.40 -9.15 -15.85
CA ARG A 17 14.44 -9.26 -14.38
C ARG A 17 15.82 -8.88 -13.88
N TRP A 18 15.84 -7.99 -12.88
CA TRP A 18 17.06 -7.56 -12.23
C TRP A 18 17.77 -8.71 -11.49
N PRO A 19 19.08 -8.94 -11.71
CA PRO A 19 19.82 -10.03 -11.06
C PRO A 19 19.67 -10.01 -9.54
N ARG A 20 19.47 -11.20 -8.95
CA ARG A 20 19.29 -11.40 -7.49
C ARG A 20 18.14 -10.60 -6.86
N SER A 21 17.20 -10.07 -7.65
CA SER A 21 16.18 -9.11 -7.21
C SER A 21 16.75 -7.77 -6.69
N VAL A 22 17.97 -7.40 -7.09
CA VAL A 22 18.65 -6.17 -6.64
C VAL A 22 18.69 -5.14 -7.75
N VAL A 23 18.23 -3.92 -7.44
CA VAL A 23 18.28 -2.74 -8.31
C VAL A 23 19.28 -1.74 -7.71
N PRO A 24 20.51 -1.64 -8.25
CA PRO A 24 21.45 -0.61 -7.82
C PRO A 24 20.96 0.77 -8.27
N TYR A 25 21.01 1.77 -7.39
CA TYR A 25 20.57 3.13 -7.69
C TYR A 25 21.55 4.21 -7.25
N GLU A 26 21.51 5.35 -7.94
CA GLU A 26 22.10 6.61 -7.52
C GLU A 26 21.06 7.74 -7.66
N PHE A 27 21.23 8.80 -6.88
CA PHE A 27 20.54 10.07 -7.12
C PHE A 27 21.48 10.99 -7.89
N GLN A 28 20.93 11.89 -8.72
CA GLN A 28 21.69 13.04 -9.21
C GLN A 28 22.22 13.90 -8.05
N ASP A 29 23.27 14.68 -8.34
CA ASP A 29 23.72 15.73 -7.44
C ASP A 29 22.60 16.76 -7.21
N ASN A 30 22.54 17.30 -5.98
CA ASN A 30 21.60 18.34 -5.57
C ASN A 30 20.09 18.03 -5.80
N ILE A 31 19.70 16.75 -5.79
CA ILE A 31 18.27 16.38 -5.82
C ILE A 31 17.48 17.03 -4.65
N ASP A 32 16.28 17.51 -4.95
CA ASP A 32 15.34 18.08 -3.99
C ASP A 32 15.08 17.12 -2.80
N PRO A 33 15.17 17.59 -1.54
CA PRO A 33 14.99 16.74 -0.36
C PRO A 33 13.63 16.03 -0.29
N GLN A 34 12.54 16.68 -0.72
CA GLN A 34 11.20 16.10 -0.69
C GLN A 34 11.02 15.07 -1.82
N ALA A 35 11.51 15.37 -3.03
CA ALA A 35 11.54 14.41 -4.14
C ALA A 35 12.32 13.15 -3.73
N LYS A 36 13.53 13.33 -3.20
CA LYS A 36 14.36 12.24 -2.65
C LYS A 36 13.62 11.43 -1.59
N GLN A 37 12.90 12.09 -0.69
CA GLN A 37 12.15 11.43 0.38
C GLN A 37 10.91 10.68 -0.13
N ASN A 38 10.22 11.19 -1.15
CA ASN A 38 9.13 10.49 -1.83
C ASN A 38 9.64 9.21 -2.50
N VAL A 39 10.78 9.27 -3.20
CA VAL A 39 11.38 8.09 -3.86
C VAL A 39 11.85 7.04 -2.85
N LEU A 40 12.50 7.44 -1.76
CA LEU A 40 12.92 6.51 -0.70
C LEU A 40 11.71 5.81 -0.05
N SER A 41 10.60 6.53 0.14
CA SER A 41 9.35 5.94 0.65
C SER A 41 8.74 4.95 -0.35
N ALA A 42 8.77 5.25 -1.65
CA ALA A 42 8.30 4.35 -2.70
C ALA A 42 9.17 3.08 -2.82
N MET A 43 10.49 3.19 -2.70
CA MET A 43 11.39 2.03 -2.61
C MET A 43 11.05 1.15 -1.39
N GLN A 44 10.83 1.77 -0.23
CA GLN A 44 10.45 1.09 1.00
C GLN A 44 9.10 0.36 0.87
N HIS A 45 8.12 0.96 0.20
CA HIS A 45 6.82 0.33 -0.10
C HIS A 45 6.97 -0.98 -0.89
N TRP A 46 7.91 -1.02 -1.85
CA TRP A 46 8.31 -2.24 -2.57
C TRP A 46 9.04 -3.24 -1.66
N HIS A 47 9.95 -2.79 -0.80
CA HIS A 47 10.74 -3.66 0.09
C HIS A 47 9.89 -4.44 1.10
N GLU A 48 8.85 -3.81 1.63
CA GLU A 48 7.94 -4.36 2.65
C GLU A 48 7.07 -5.50 2.13
N ARG A 49 6.79 -5.50 0.82
CA ARG A 49 5.78 -6.34 0.17
C ARG A 49 6.36 -7.34 -0.83
N THR A 50 7.64 -7.22 -1.17
CA THR A 50 8.34 -8.10 -2.12
C THR A 50 9.75 -8.45 -1.64
N CYS A 51 10.44 -9.35 -2.33
CA CYS A 51 11.87 -9.61 -2.12
C CYS A 51 12.80 -8.64 -2.88
N ILE A 52 12.27 -7.70 -3.68
CA ILE A 52 13.05 -6.78 -4.51
C ILE A 52 13.71 -5.70 -3.65
N ARG A 53 14.98 -5.40 -3.88
CA ARG A 53 15.76 -4.44 -3.08
C ARG A 53 16.42 -3.38 -3.95
N PHE A 54 16.08 -2.13 -3.69
CA PHE A 54 16.78 -0.95 -4.21
C PHE A 54 17.95 -0.64 -3.28
N GLU A 55 19.17 -0.70 -3.80
CA GLU A 55 20.39 -0.55 -3.01
C GLU A 55 21.27 0.60 -3.56
N PRO A 56 21.88 1.46 -2.72
CA PRO A 56 22.81 2.47 -3.21
C PRO A 56 23.96 1.81 -3.99
N TYR A 57 24.25 2.31 -5.19
CA TYR A 57 25.26 1.70 -6.05
C TYR A 57 26.64 1.67 -5.38
N ASN A 58 27.35 0.58 -5.65
CA ASN A 58 28.69 0.31 -5.16
C ASN A 58 29.34 -0.70 -6.12
N ALA A 59 30.44 -0.33 -6.75
CA ALA A 59 31.04 -1.13 -7.81
C ALA A 59 31.50 -2.53 -7.34
N ALA A 60 31.98 -2.67 -6.09
CA ALA A 60 32.44 -3.95 -5.57
C ALA A 60 31.27 -4.91 -5.24
N LYS A 61 30.17 -4.38 -4.69
CA LYS A 61 28.98 -5.15 -4.31
C LYS A 61 28.11 -5.56 -5.51
N HIS A 62 28.10 -4.74 -6.57
CA HIS A 62 27.24 -4.92 -7.74
C HIS A 62 28.04 -5.25 -9.01
N ARG A 63 29.24 -5.82 -8.88
CA ARG A 63 30.14 -6.18 -10.00
C ARG A 63 29.54 -7.15 -11.02
N ASP A 64 28.49 -7.86 -10.64
CA ASP A 64 27.71 -8.83 -11.41
C ASP A 64 26.40 -8.26 -11.97
N ILE A 65 26.13 -6.96 -11.75
CA ILE A 65 24.94 -6.26 -12.23
C ILE A 65 25.38 -5.13 -13.18
N TYR A 66 25.32 -5.38 -14.48
CA TYR A 66 25.77 -4.47 -15.54
C TYR A 66 24.77 -3.32 -15.82
N SER A 67 24.04 -2.87 -14.81
CA SER A 67 23.09 -1.76 -14.90
C SER A 67 22.89 -1.08 -13.55
N LYS A 68 22.60 0.23 -13.55
CA LYS A 68 22.09 0.97 -12.39
C LYS A 68 21.04 1.99 -12.83
N ILE A 69 20.12 2.33 -11.94
CA ILE A 69 19.22 3.47 -12.17
C ILE A 69 19.83 4.77 -11.66
N VAL A 70 19.57 5.87 -12.37
CA VAL A 70 19.96 7.23 -11.95
C VAL A 70 18.69 8.06 -11.79
N ILE A 71 18.39 8.45 -10.56
CA ILE A 71 17.14 9.15 -10.20
C ILE A 71 17.37 10.66 -10.29
N GLN A 72 16.52 11.33 -11.08
CA GLN A 72 16.63 12.73 -11.45
C GLN A 72 15.31 13.47 -11.16
N ASP A 73 15.35 14.73 -10.74
CA ASP A 73 14.16 15.55 -10.46
C ASP A 73 13.91 16.66 -11.49
N ASN A 74 14.82 16.84 -12.44
CA ASN A 74 14.78 17.88 -13.47
C ASN A 74 13.96 17.50 -14.72
N GLY A 75 13.26 16.37 -14.68
CA GLY A 75 12.46 15.86 -15.79
C GLY A 75 11.12 16.58 -15.96
N PRO A 76 10.54 16.60 -17.18
CA PRO A 76 9.26 17.26 -17.47
C PRO A 76 8.04 16.56 -16.86
N GLY A 77 8.23 15.43 -16.17
CA GLY A 77 7.18 14.64 -15.52
C GLY A 77 7.75 13.31 -15.01
N CYS A 78 6.90 12.50 -14.40
CA CYS A 78 7.27 11.17 -13.91
C CYS A 78 7.60 10.25 -15.09
N ALA A 79 8.83 9.72 -15.15
CA ALA A 79 9.23 8.86 -16.25
C ALA A 79 10.38 7.90 -15.94
N SER A 80 10.18 6.63 -16.25
CA SER A 80 11.16 5.59 -16.13
C SER A 80 11.31 4.77 -17.41
N TYR A 81 12.48 4.19 -17.57
CA TYR A 81 12.68 3.05 -18.44
C TYR A 81 12.18 1.78 -17.78
N VAL A 82 11.92 0.78 -18.63
CA VAL A 82 11.25 -0.43 -18.18
C VAL A 82 12.18 -1.64 -18.20
N GLY A 83 12.33 -2.29 -17.04
CA GLY A 83 13.09 -3.52 -16.81
C GLY A 83 14.61 -3.35 -16.67
N TYR A 84 15.28 -4.44 -16.31
CA TYR A 84 16.75 -4.55 -16.34
C TYR A 84 17.28 -4.39 -17.76
N ARG A 85 18.36 -3.62 -17.88
CA ARG A 85 19.01 -3.27 -19.15
C ARG A 85 20.51 -3.34 -18.97
N PRO A 86 21.16 -4.50 -19.24
CA PRO A 86 22.60 -4.62 -19.11
C PRO A 86 23.32 -3.73 -20.13
N GLY A 87 24.48 -3.21 -19.77
CA GLY A 87 25.43 -2.67 -20.74
C GLY A 87 26.16 -3.80 -21.47
N SER A 88 26.67 -3.50 -22.68
CA SER A 88 27.55 -4.41 -23.40
C SER A 88 28.96 -4.39 -22.82
N ASP A 89 29.78 -5.38 -23.18
CA ASP A 89 31.25 -5.37 -23.03
C ASP A 89 31.77 -5.11 -21.60
N GLY A 90 30.97 -5.46 -20.58
CA GLY A 90 31.29 -5.27 -19.16
C GLY A 90 31.00 -3.87 -18.62
N PHE A 91 30.46 -2.95 -19.42
CA PHE A 91 30.05 -1.62 -18.97
C PHE A 91 28.73 -1.67 -18.18
N VAL A 92 28.58 -0.75 -17.21
CA VAL A 92 27.34 -0.57 -16.46
C VAL A 92 26.45 0.43 -17.19
N PHE A 93 25.30 -0.02 -17.69
CA PHE A 93 24.31 0.86 -18.31
C PHE A 93 23.66 1.79 -17.28
N LEU A 94 23.38 3.04 -17.70
CA LEU A 94 22.75 4.06 -16.87
C LEU A 94 21.29 4.25 -17.29
N SER A 95 20.37 3.76 -16.47
CA SER A 95 18.93 3.87 -16.72
C SER A 95 18.35 5.06 -15.96
N THR A 96 18.12 6.18 -16.66
CA THR A 96 17.53 7.39 -16.04
C THR A 96 16.07 7.16 -15.60
N VAL A 97 15.74 7.68 -14.41
CA VAL A 97 14.40 7.70 -13.83
C VAL A 97 14.08 9.13 -13.36
N PHE A 98 13.13 9.78 -14.01
CA PHE A 98 12.66 11.12 -13.68
C PHE A 98 11.52 11.06 -12.65
N LEU A 99 11.78 11.62 -11.47
CA LEU A 99 10.84 11.75 -10.35
C LEU A 99 10.98 13.14 -9.72
N PRO A 100 10.53 14.22 -10.42
CA PRO A 100 10.40 15.56 -9.84
C PRO A 100 9.56 15.56 -8.57
N VAL A 101 9.68 16.60 -7.74
CA VAL A 101 8.85 16.79 -6.53
C VAL A 101 7.34 16.78 -6.80
N THR A 102 6.94 17.13 -8.03
CA THR A 102 5.55 17.06 -8.52
C THR A 102 5.03 15.63 -8.74
N CYS A 103 5.89 14.61 -8.69
CA CYS A 103 5.49 13.21 -8.70
C CYS A 103 5.07 12.77 -7.29
N PRO A 104 3.76 12.54 -7.04
CA PRO A 104 3.31 12.01 -5.77
C PRO A 104 3.84 10.58 -5.56
N PHE A 105 3.79 10.12 -4.31
CA PHE A 105 4.21 8.77 -3.92
C PHE A 105 3.67 7.66 -4.84
N GLY A 106 2.39 7.72 -5.24
CA GLY A 106 1.80 6.74 -6.16
C GLY A 106 2.51 6.69 -7.53
N SER A 107 2.88 7.85 -8.08
CA SER A 107 3.68 7.93 -9.31
C SER A 107 5.10 7.42 -9.10
N ALA A 108 5.73 7.70 -7.94
CA ALA A 108 7.03 7.11 -7.63
C ALA A 108 6.98 5.58 -7.53
N VAL A 109 5.92 5.01 -6.91
CA VAL A 109 5.69 3.55 -6.89
C VAL A 109 5.48 2.99 -8.30
N HIS A 110 4.73 3.68 -9.17
CA HIS A 110 4.50 3.34 -10.57
C HIS A 110 5.78 3.33 -11.41
N GLU A 111 6.59 4.40 -11.35
CA GLU A 111 7.85 4.49 -12.10
C GLU A 111 8.91 3.49 -11.56
N LEU A 112 8.90 3.16 -10.27
CA LEU A 112 9.69 2.04 -9.72
C LEU A 112 9.12 0.67 -10.15
N GLY A 113 7.80 0.57 -10.34
CA GLY A 113 7.13 -0.53 -11.01
C GLY A 113 7.69 -0.73 -12.42
N HIS A 114 7.81 0.35 -13.20
CA HIS A 114 8.54 0.33 -14.46
C HIS A 114 10.00 -0.12 -14.29
N VAL A 115 10.75 0.33 -13.27
CA VAL A 115 12.14 -0.12 -13.08
C VAL A 115 12.25 -1.64 -12.88
N ILE A 116 11.49 -2.21 -11.94
CA ILE A 116 11.50 -3.68 -11.71
C ILE A 116 10.94 -4.42 -12.93
N GLY A 117 10.05 -3.75 -13.66
CA GLY A 117 9.88 -3.94 -15.07
C GLY A 117 8.47 -3.79 -15.59
N PHE A 118 7.40 -3.48 -14.86
CA PHE A 118 6.01 -3.46 -15.40
C PHE A 118 5.78 -2.34 -16.48
N TYR A 119 5.17 -2.56 -17.68
CA TYR A 119 4.35 -1.60 -18.48
C TYR A 119 3.08 -1.30 -17.66
N HIS A 120 2.21 -0.52 -18.25
CA HIS A 120 0.83 -0.36 -17.86
C HIS A 120 -0.05 -1.59 -18.11
N GLU A 121 -1.01 -1.80 -17.20
CA GLU A 121 -1.98 -2.91 -17.25
C GLU A 121 -2.86 -2.84 -18.52
N MET A 122 -3.21 -1.64 -18.98
CA MET A 122 -3.99 -1.46 -20.23
C MET A 122 -3.19 -1.71 -21.52
N SER A 123 -1.95 -2.22 -21.44
CA SER A 123 -1.25 -2.78 -22.60
C SER A 123 -1.45 -4.29 -22.77
N ARG A 124 -2.14 -4.98 -21.83
CA ARG A 124 -2.45 -6.41 -21.93
C ARG A 124 -3.31 -6.77 -23.14
N THR A 125 -3.14 -7.99 -23.63
CA THR A 125 -3.89 -8.56 -24.76
C THR A 125 -5.36 -8.86 -24.42
N ASP A 126 -5.69 -9.08 -23.14
CA ASP A 126 -7.05 -9.35 -22.64
C ASP A 126 -7.80 -8.08 -22.17
N ARG A 127 -7.17 -6.91 -22.26
CA ARG A 127 -7.73 -5.65 -21.73
C ARG A 127 -9.12 -5.32 -22.26
N ASP A 128 -9.42 -5.61 -23.53
CA ASP A 128 -10.65 -5.15 -24.19
C ASP A 128 -11.89 -5.90 -23.67
N GLN A 129 -11.69 -6.96 -22.88
CA GLN A 129 -12.71 -7.66 -22.08
C GLN A 129 -13.05 -6.90 -20.78
N ASN A 130 -12.15 -6.03 -20.30
CA ASN A 130 -12.19 -5.37 -18.99
C ASN A 130 -12.40 -3.85 -19.10
N ILE A 131 -11.87 -3.23 -20.16
CA ILE A 131 -11.99 -1.81 -20.47
C ILE A 131 -12.57 -1.56 -21.87
N LEU A 132 -12.95 -0.30 -22.11
CA LEU A 132 -13.39 0.27 -23.38
C LEU A 132 -12.52 1.49 -23.70
N LEU A 133 -11.98 1.55 -24.92
CA LEU A 133 -11.11 2.62 -25.40
C LEU A 133 -11.77 3.37 -26.56
N TYR A 134 -11.88 4.70 -26.44
CA TYR A 134 -12.47 5.57 -27.45
C TYR A 134 -11.37 6.25 -28.27
N PHE A 135 -10.66 5.47 -29.09
CA PHE A 135 -9.55 5.96 -29.93
C PHE A 135 -9.94 7.14 -30.84
N ASN A 136 -11.21 7.26 -31.23
CA ASN A 136 -11.73 8.38 -32.01
C ASN A 136 -11.76 9.73 -31.26
N ARG A 137 -11.46 9.74 -29.96
CA ARG A 137 -11.31 10.94 -29.13
C ARG A 137 -9.85 11.27 -28.80
N MET A 138 -8.92 10.40 -29.17
CA MET A 138 -7.50 10.53 -28.86
C MET A 138 -6.73 11.16 -30.04
N SER A 139 -5.65 11.88 -29.74
CA SER A 139 -4.63 12.14 -30.76
C SER A 139 -3.86 10.85 -31.14
N GLN A 140 -3.22 10.78 -32.30
CA GLN A 140 -2.42 9.60 -32.68
C GLN A 140 -1.29 9.29 -31.67
N ILE A 141 -0.68 10.34 -31.09
CA ILE A 141 0.38 10.23 -30.08
C ILE A 141 -0.19 9.66 -28.77
N GLU A 142 -1.39 10.09 -28.38
CA GLU A 142 -2.10 9.59 -27.21
C GLU A 142 -2.56 8.14 -27.39
N ALA A 143 -3.17 7.82 -28.54
CA ALA A 143 -3.58 6.47 -28.92
C ALA A 143 -2.41 5.46 -28.80
N SER A 144 -1.20 5.86 -29.21
CA SER A 144 0.02 5.03 -29.14
C SER A 144 0.47 4.67 -27.71
N GLN A 145 -0.11 5.26 -26.68
CA GLN A 145 0.10 4.86 -25.27
C GLN A 145 -0.84 3.72 -24.85
N TYR A 146 -1.94 3.54 -25.58
CA TYR A 146 -2.90 2.44 -25.44
C TYR A 146 -2.70 1.39 -26.55
N ASP A 147 -1.47 1.21 -27.04
CA ASP A 147 -1.13 0.05 -27.88
C ASP A 147 -1.08 -1.23 -27.01
N ILE A 148 -1.59 -2.34 -27.56
CA ILE A 148 -1.36 -3.68 -26.98
C ILE A 148 0.11 -4.04 -27.17
N MET A 149 0.68 -4.78 -26.23
CA MET A 149 2.05 -5.27 -26.34
C MET A 149 2.26 -6.16 -27.58
N PRO A 150 3.32 -5.94 -28.37
CA PRO A 150 3.78 -6.92 -29.34
C PRO A 150 4.56 -8.05 -28.63
N ASP A 151 4.46 -9.25 -29.20
CA ASP A 151 5.06 -10.48 -28.70
C ASP A 151 6.61 -10.41 -28.55
N PRO A 152 7.21 -11.26 -27.70
CA PRO A 152 6.55 -12.17 -26.75
C PRO A 152 5.87 -11.42 -25.61
N GLN A 153 4.70 -11.92 -25.18
CA GLN A 153 3.97 -11.38 -24.04
C GLN A 153 4.71 -11.64 -22.71
N PRO A 154 4.57 -10.75 -21.72
CA PRO A 154 4.86 -11.04 -20.33
C PRO A 154 4.13 -12.28 -19.81
N ASN A 155 4.74 -12.93 -18.82
CA ASN A 155 4.08 -13.97 -18.06
C ASN A 155 3.16 -13.33 -17.02
N TYR A 156 1.85 -13.38 -17.24
CA TYR A 156 0.85 -12.90 -16.29
C TYR A 156 0.58 -13.89 -15.14
N TYR A 157 1.29 -15.03 -15.07
CA TYR A 157 1.11 -16.09 -14.07
C TYR A 157 -0.35 -16.52 -13.85
N GLY A 158 -1.17 -16.50 -14.91
CA GLY A 158 -2.60 -16.80 -14.86
C GLY A 158 -3.44 -15.80 -14.06
N GLN A 159 -2.91 -14.62 -13.71
CA GLN A 159 -3.63 -13.61 -12.95
C GLN A 159 -4.63 -12.83 -13.83
N PRO A 160 -5.82 -12.49 -13.30
CA PRO A 160 -6.80 -11.69 -14.02
C PRO A 160 -6.28 -10.27 -14.29
N TYR A 161 -7.02 -9.53 -15.11
CA TYR A 161 -6.76 -8.12 -15.39
C TYR A 161 -7.06 -7.26 -14.16
N ASP A 162 -6.12 -6.43 -13.73
CA ASP A 162 -6.23 -5.65 -12.50
C ASP A 162 -6.60 -4.17 -12.73
N LEU A 163 -7.90 -3.87 -12.63
CA LEU A 163 -8.44 -2.50 -12.67
C LEU A 163 -7.94 -1.60 -11.52
N TYR A 164 -7.32 -2.16 -10.48
CA TYR A 164 -6.76 -1.44 -9.33
C TYR A 164 -5.23 -1.36 -9.34
N SER A 165 -4.57 -1.92 -10.36
CA SER A 165 -3.11 -1.92 -10.47
C SER A 165 -2.57 -0.49 -10.44
N VAL A 166 -1.48 -0.27 -9.70
CA VAL A 166 -0.73 0.99 -9.73
C VAL A 166 -0.20 1.30 -11.13
N MET A 167 -0.11 0.29 -12.00
CA MET A 167 0.30 0.41 -13.40
C MET A 167 -0.85 0.72 -14.36
N HIS A 168 -2.12 0.66 -13.93
CA HIS A 168 -3.26 0.99 -14.79
C HIS A 168 -3.39 2.51 -14.96
N TYR A 169 -3.59 3.00 -16.19
CA TYR A 169 -3.91 4.42 -16.42
C TYR A 169 -5.28 4.80 -15.83
N TYR A 170 -5.48 6.07 -15.48
CA TYR A 170 -6.75 6.53 -14.91
C TYR A 170 -7.90 6.47 -15.94
N GLY A 171 -9.11 6.17 -15.45
CA GLY A 171 -10.31 6.16 -16.29
C GLY A 171 -10.73 7.58 -16.70
N THR A 172 -10.40 7.97 -17.92
CA THR A 172 -10.76 9.24 -18.56
C THR A 172 -12.05 9.11 -19.39
N ASP A 173 -12.44 10.18 -20.09
CA ASP A 173 -13.47 10.13 -21.13
C ASP A 173 -13.04 9.36 -22.40
N VAL A 174 -11.76 8.96 -22.47
CA VAL A 174 -11.21 8.10 -23.54
C VAL A 174 -10.96 6.65 -23.11
N MET A 175 -10.97 6.33 -21.81
CA MET A 175 -10.85 4.97 -21.27
C MET A 175 -11.84 4.69 -20.14
N LEU A 176 -12.77 3.75 -20.35
CA LEU A 176 -13.76 3.35 -19.35
C LEU A 176 -13.61 1.87 -18.96
N ALA A 177 -13.47 1.58 -17.66
CA ALA A 177 -13.71 0.24 -17.13
C ALA A 177 -15.16 -0.20 -17.43
N ARG A 178 -15.34 -1.46 -17.82
CA ARG A 178 -16.66 -2.07 -18.11
C ARG A 178 -17.47 -2.35 -16.84
N ASP A 179 -16.82 -2.63 -15.71
CA ASP A 179 -17.47 -2.64 -14.39
C ASP A 179 -17.53 -1.21 -13.82
N SER A 180 -18.71 -0.84 -13.31
CA SER A 180 -19.01 0.42 -12.63
C SER A 180 -18.34 0.59 -11.25
N ARG A 181 -17.79 -0.47 -10.63
CA ARG A 181 -17.26 -0.47 -9.26
C ARG A 181 -15.83 0.09 -9.15
N ARG A 182 -15.71 1.42 -9.25
CA ARG A 182 -14.42 2.13 -9.26
C ARG A 182 -14.00 2.66 -7.88
N ALA A 183 -12.77 2.31 -7.48
CA ALA A 183 -11.98 2.98 -6.46
C ALA A 183 -10.49 2.62 -6.67
N PHE A 184 -9.75 3.43 -7.44
CA PHE A 184 -8.29 3.27 -7.58
C PHE A 184 -7.63 3.35 -6.21
N LEU A 185 -6.73 2.40 -5.93
CA LEU A 185 -6.10 2.25 -4.63
C LEU A 185 -4.77 3.02 -4.60
N MET A 186 -4.50 3.67 -3.47
CA MET A 186 -3.30 4.47 -3.29
C MET A 186 -2.06 3.59 -3.02
N GLY A 187 -1.25 3.35 -4.05
CA GLY A 187 -0.11 2.40 -4.02
C GLY A 187 -0.48 1.02 -4.58
N MET A 188 0.48 0.09 -4.63
CA MET A 188 0.29 -1.25 -5.20
C MET A 188 -1.00 -1.96 -4.75
N SER A 189 -1.67 -2.64 -5.68
CA SER A 189 -2.78 -3.57 -5.42
C SER A 189 -2.27 -4.92 -4.88
N PHE A 190 -3.18 -5.82 -4.50
CA PHE A 190 -2.81 -7.21 -4.18
C PHE A 190 -2.17 -7.93 -5.38
N LEU A 191 -2.69 -7.71 -6.60
CA LEU A 191 -2.21 -8.39 -7.80
C LEU A 191 -0.86 -7.83 -8.29
N ASP A 192 -0.60 -6.53 -8.17
CA ASP A 192 0.73 -5.94 -8.40
C ASP A 192 1.80 -6.65 -7.55
N ILE A 193 1.51 -6.80 -6.25
CA ILE A 193 2.43 -7.41 -5.29
C ILE A 193 2.59 -8.91 -5.57
N LYS A 194 1.48 -9.62 -5.87
CA LYS A 194 1.49 -11.05 -6.23
C LYS A 194 2.31 -11.30 -7.49
N LEU A 195 2.07 -10.53 -8.56
CA LEU A 195 2.83 -10.61 -9.81
C LEU A 195 4.32 -10.32 -9.60
N ALA A 196 4.67 -9.33 -8.79
CA ALA A 196 6.07 -9.05 -8.47
C ALA A 196 6.73 -10.19 -7.67
N ASN A 197 6.03 -10.79 -6.70
CA ASN A 197 6.56 -11.91 -5.92
C ASN A 197 6.71 -13.20 -6.73
N LEU A 198 5.78 -13.48 -7.64
CA LEU A 198 5.86 -14.60 -8.58
C LEU A 198 6.99 -14.36 -9.60
N GLY A 199 7.02 -13.18 -10.22
CA GLY A 199 8.02 -12.79 -11.22
C GLY A 199 9.47 -12.83 -10.71
N TYR A 200 9.69 -12.46 -9.44
CA TYR A 200 11.00 -12.50 -8.80
C TYR A 200 11.23 -13.73 -7.91
N HIS A 201 10.38 -14.76 -8.01
CA HIS A 201 10.54 -16.03 -7.29
C HIS A 201 10.69 -15.86 -5.76
N CYS A 202 10.04 -14.85 -5.19
CA CYS A 202 10.27 -14.41 -3.82
C CYS A 202 9.91 -15.45 -2.75
N GLY A 203 8.95 -16.34 -3.05
CA GLY A 203 8.57 -17.47 -2.19
C GLY A 203 9.39 -18.75 -2.42
N ASP A 204 10.24 -18.83 -3.45
CA ASP A 204 10.89 -20.10 -3.81
C ASP A 204 12.03 -20.50 -2.87
N LYS A 205 12.64 -19.52 -2.21
CA LYS A 205 13.61 -19.70 -1.11
C LYS A 205 13.01 -20.25 0.20
N CYS A 206 11.70 -20.40 0.29
CA CYS A 206 11.02 -20.79 1.53
C CYS A 206 10.99 -22.31 1.73
N SER A 207 11.58 -22.76 2.83
CA SER A 207 11.43 -24.14 3.32
C SER A 207 10.05 -24.33 3.97
N GLY A 208 9.40 -25.47 3.75
CA GLY A 208 8.07 -25.74 4.34
C GLY A 208 6.97 -24.83 3.80
N LYS A 209 6.89 -24.67 2.48
CA LYS A 209 5.91 -23.83 1.77
C LYS A 209 4.47 -24.13 2.23
N PRO A 210 3.75 -23.20 2.89
CA PRO A 210 2.35 -23.41 3.25
C PRO A 210 1.46 -23.40 2.00
N ILE A 211 0.38 -24.17 2.05
CA ILE A 211 -0.66 -24.11 1.00
C ILE A 211 -1.49 -22.85 1.26
N CYS A 212 -1.50 -21.95 0.29
CA CYS A 212 -2.33 -20.74 0.30
C CYS A 212 -3.57 -20.98 -0.57
N GLU A 213 -4.73 -20.98 0.07
CA GLU A 213 -6.04 -21.14 -0.56
C GLU A 213 -6.57 -19.79 -1.09
N ASN A 214 -7.72 -19.83 -1.77
CA ASN A 214 -8.46 -18.65 -2.23
C ASN A 214 -7.57 -17.62 -2.95
N GLU A 215 -6.76 -18.09 -3.90
CA GLU A 215 -5.81 -17.28 -4.69
C GLU A 215 -4.71 -16.55 -3.89
N GLY A 216 -4.49 -16.91 -2.62
CA GLY A 216 -3.33 -16.46 -1.85
C GLY A 216 -1.99 -16.93 -2.44
N TYR A 217 -0.89 -16.32 -2.01
CA TYR A 217 0.47 -16.69 -2.45
C TYR A 217 1.49 -16.60 -1.32
N ILE A 218 2.60 -17.34 -1.44
CA ILE A 218 3.70 -17.31 -0.46
C ILE A 218 4.56 -16.07 -0.72
N ASN A 219 4.63 -15.18 0.28
CA ASN A 219 5.40 -13.94 0.19
C ASN A 219 6.88 -14.12 0.60
N GLN A 220 7.65 -13.04 0.48
CA GLN A 220 9.07 -12.97 0.82
C GLN A 220 9.43 -13.34 2.27
N ASN A 221 8.43 -13.41 3.17
CA ASN A 221 8.55 -13.77 4.58
C ASN A 221 8.07 -15.21 4.87
N CYS A 222 7.85 -16.02 3.82
CA CYS A 222 7.42 -17.42 3.92
C CYS A 222 6.07 -17.63 4.63
N ARG A 223 5.13 -16.71 4.39
CA ARG A 223 3.73 -16.78 4.85
C ARG A 223 2.79 -16.55 3.66
N CYS A 224 1.56 -17.04 3.76
CA CYS A 224 0.53 -16.69 2.79
C CYS A 224 0.16 -15.20 2.92
N SER A 225 0.14 -14.50 1.79
CA SER A 225 -0.57 -13.23 1.62
C SER A 225 -1.91 -13.53 0.98
N CYS A 226 -2.97 -13.03 1.60
CA CYS A 226 -4.35 -13.33 1.23
C CYS A 226 -4.96 -12.17 0.46
N PRO A 227 -5.79 -12.43 -0.56
CA PRO A 227 -6.57 -11.38 -1.21
C PRO A 227 -7.65 -10.83 -0.28
N ASP A 228 -8.22 -9.70 -0.68
CA ASP A 228 -9.29 -9.02 0.04
C ASP A 228 -10.46 -9.97 0.36
N GLY A 229 -10.93 -9.91 1.61
CA GLY A 229 -11.98 -10.79 2.13
C GLY A 229 -11.48 -12.14 2.70
N PHE A 230 -10.20 -12.46 2.60
CA PHE A 230 -9.63 -13.70 3.12
C PHE A 230 -8.49 -13.47 4.12
N SER A 231 -8.37 -14.38 5.09
CA SER A 231 -7.45 -14.27 6.22
C SER A 231 -6.99 -15.65 6.74
N GLY A 232 -6.18 -15.63 7.80
CA GLY A 232 -5.62 -16.84 8.41
C GLY A 232 -4.30 -17.28 7.77
N TYR A 233 -3.66 -18.29 8.37
CA TYR A 233 -2.33 -18.76 7.94
C TYR A 233 -2.30 -19.30 6.51
N GLN A 234 -3.43 -19.82 6.02
CA GLN A 234 -3.59 -20.40 4.69
C GLN A 234 -4.57 -19.63 3.78
N CYS A 235 -5.03 -18.44 4.18
CA CYS A 235 -6.08 -17.69 3.46
C CYS A 235 -7.43 -18.42 3.35
N ASN A 236 -7.68 -19.39 4.23
CA ASN A 236 -8.90 -20.21 4.28
C ASN A 236 -10.00 -19.61 5.16
N ILE A 237 -9.72 -18.56 5.94
CA ILE A 237 -10.70 -17.90 6.81
C ILE A 237 -11.33 -16.74 6.04
N LEU A 238 -12.56 -16.92 5.58
CA LEU A 238 -13.41 -15.81 5.14
C LEU A 238 -13.47 -14.76 6.25
N MET A 239 -13.17 -13.51 5.92
CA MET A 239 -13.28 -12.40 6.84
C MET A 239 -14.76 -12.13 7.09
N ASP A 240 -15.26 -12.61 8.24
CA ASP A 240 -16.68 -12.52 8.61
C ASP A 240 -17.05 -11.08 9.00
N VAL A 241 -17.10 -10.22 7.98
CA VAL A 241 -17.76 -8.93 8.06
C VAL A 241 -19.24 -9.16 7.81
N GLN A 242 -19.92 -9.77 8.79
CA GLN A 242 -21.38 -9.81 8.86
C GLN A 242 -21.97 -8.49 8.38
N VAL A 243 -22.62 -8.55 7.22
CA VAL A 243 -23.44 -7.47 6.68
C VAL A 243 -24.51 -7.17 7.73
N PRO A 244 -24.72 -5.90 8.13
CA PRO A 244 -25.91 -5.49 8.85
C PRO A 244 -27.12 -5.81 7.98
N SER A 245 -27.68 -7.00 8.18
CA SER A 245 -28.67 -7.59 7.30
C SER A 245 -30.00 -6.90 7.58
N ILE A 246 -30.28 -5.85 6.81
CA ILE A 246 -31.62 -5.26 6.75
C ILE A 246 -32.60 -6.40 6.43
N GLY A 247 -33.47 -6.70 7.40
CA GLY A 247 -33.92 -8.06 7.62
C GLY A 247 -34.61 -8.72 6.43
N LYS A 248 -34.14 -9.91 6.06
CA LYS A 248 -34.96 -10.95 5.47
C LYS A 248 -34.69 -12.27 6.16
N SER A 249 -35.68 -12.71 6.92
CA SER A 249 -35.77 -14.05 7.50
C SER A 249 -35.69 -15.10 6.39
N VAL A 250 -34.74 -16.04 6.52
CA VAL A 250 -34.69 -17.28 5.72
C VAL A 250 -34.70 -18.44 6.69
N SER A 251 -35.66 -19.35 6.49
CA SER A 251 -36.00 -20.44 7.40
C SER A 251 -35.58 -21.81 6.85
N HIS A 252 -34.86 -22.59 7.65
CA HIS A 252 -34.49 -24.01 7.43
C HIS A 252 -33.49 -24.25 6.27
N ILE A 253 -32.61 -25.27 6.26
CA ILE A 253 -32.74 -26.68 6.67
C ILE A 253 -31.52 -27.18 7.52
N ASN A 254 -31.66 -28.37 8.12
CA ASN A 254 -30.97 -28.84 9.33
C ASN A 254 -29.66 -29.64 9.15
N ASN A 255 -29.00 -29.84 10.30
CA ASN A 255 -28.21 -31.01 10.73
C ASN A 255 -26.81 -31.27 10.16
N ALA A 256 -25.82 -30.69 10.86
CA ALA A 256 -24.65 -31.45 11.33
C ALA A 256 -24.37 -31.07 12.80
N GLN A 257 -24.29 -32.04 13.71
CA GLN A 257 -23.96 -31.78 15.12
C GLN A 257 -22.45 -31.57 15.29
N PRO A 258 -22.00 -30.50 15.98
CA PRO A 258 -20.71 -30.53 16.66
C PRO A 258 -20.85 -31.15 18.04
N HIS A 259 -19.90 -32.01 18.44
CA HIS A 259 -19.83 -32.53 19.80
C HIS A 259 -19.58 -31.38 20.80
N VAL A 260 -20.55 -31.10 21.66
CA VAL A 260 -20.38 -30.19 22.78
C VAL A 260 -19.65 -30.93 23.91
N THR A 261 -18.34 -30.78 23.99
CA THR A 261 -17.60 -31.06 25.22
C THR A 261 -17.97 -30.03 26.27
N THR A 262 -18.64 -30.46 27.33
CA THR A 262 -19.06 -29.63 28.45
C THR A 262 -17.84 -29.10 29.22
N LEU A 263 -17.55 -27.81 29.09
CA LEU A 263 -16.70 -27.09 30.05
C LEU A 263 -17.58 -26.25 30.96
N SER A 264 -17.50 -26.52 32.26
CA SER A 264 -18.16 -25.74 33.30
C SER A 264 -17.29 -24.55 33.71
N SER A 265 -17.73 -23.33 33.40
CA SER A 265 -17.25 -22.13 34.08
C SER A 265 -18.26 -21.00 33.99
N SER A 266 -18.49 -20.35 35.14
CA SER A 266 -19.15 -19.06 35.22
C SER A 266 -18.34 -18.01 34.44
N HIS A 267 -18.90 -17.42 33.39
CA HIS A 267 -18.21 -16.38 32.62
C HIS A 267 -18.93 -15.05 32.65
N ASN A 268 -18.52 -14.21 33.60
CA ASN A 268 -18.54 -12.75 33.49
C ASN A 268 -17.23 -12.24 32.84
N ASP A 269 -16.60 -13.08 32.02
CA ASP A 269 -15.24 -12.88 31.53
C ASP A 269 -15.23 -12.46 30.05
N TRP A 270 -14.16 -11.76 29.69
CA TRP A 270 -13.88 -11.37 28.31
C TRP A 270 -13.70 -12.57 27.40
N LEU A 271 -14.12 -12.45 26.14
CA LEU A 271 -13.66 -13.35 25.09
C LEU A 271 -12.13 -13.24 24.90
N PRO A 272 -11.47 -14.29 24.35
CA PRO A 272 -10.04 -14.25 24.06
C PRO A 272 -9.63 -13.04 23.21
N TRP A 273 -8.43 -12.52 23.47
CA TRP A 273 -7.84 -11.47 22.64
C TRP A 273 -7.66 -11.91 21.19
N THR A 274 -7.90 -10.98 20.25
CA THR A 274 -7.45 -11.13 18.87
C THR A 274 -5.92 -11.28 18.82
N PRO A 275 -5.37 -11.83 17.73
CA PRO A 275 -3.97 -11.62 17.39
C PRO A 275 -3.62 -10.12 17.40
N TRP A 276 -2.37 -9.80 17.67
CA TRP A 276 -1.85 -8.44 17.48
C TRP A 276 -1.95 -8.03 16.01
N SER A 277 -2.31 -6.77 15.77
CA SER A 277 -2.20 -6.11 14.47
C SER A 277 -0.76 -6.15 13.96
N ILE A 278 -0.59 -5.84 12.67
CA ILE A 278 0.71 -5.39 12.18
C ILE A 278 1.19 -4.18 12.99
N CYS A 279 2.51 -3.98 13.08
CA CYS A 279 3.07 -2.80 13.72
C CYS A 279 2.59 -1.54 13.00
N SER A 280 2.22 -0.49 13.74
CA SER A 280 1.78 0.78 13.17
C SER A 280 2.81 1.26 12.19
N GLU A 281 4.10 1.22 12.57
CA GLU A 281 5.25 1.50 11.71
C GLU A 281 5.92 0.26 11.13
N THR A 282 6.20 0.31 9.83
CA THR A 282 6.92 -0.75 9.09
C THR A 282 8.45 -0.63 9.23
N CYS A 283 8.93 0.46 9.82
CA CYS A 283 10.32 0.78 10.14
C CYS A 283 10.35 1.55 11.48
N GLY A 284 11.50 1.68 12.15
CA GLY A 284 11.64 2.52 13.36
C GLY A 284 10.88 2.01 14.60
N LYS A 285 10.34 2.93 15.40
CA LYS A 285 9.45 2.65 16.54
C LYS A 285 8.00 2.84 16.09
N GLY A 286 7.14 1.88 16.40
CA GLY A 286 5.69 2.00 16.25
C GLY A 286 4.96 1.31 17.40
N VAL A 287 3.65 1.11 17.25
CA VAL A 287 2.79 0.40 18.21
C VAL A 287 1.86 -0.59 17.49
N ARG A 288 1.54 -1.71 18.11
CA ARG A 288 0.57 -2.70 17.60
C ARG A 288 -0.60 -2.83 18.58
N VAL A 289 -1.74 -3.29 18.09
CA VAL A 289 -3.01 -3.29 18.83
C VAL A 289 -3.65 -4.67 18.81
N ARG A 290 -4.28 -5.07 19.91
CA ARG A 290 -5.21 -6.21 19.95
C ARG A 290 -6.49 -5.84 20.66
N THR A 291 -7.56 -6.57 20.38
CA THR A 291 -8.90 -6.29 20.92
C THR A 291 -9.55 -7.54 21.50
N ARG A 292 -10.54 -7.35 22.36
CA ARG A 292 -11.37 -8.41 22.96
C ARG A 292 -12.79 -7.90 23.14
N VAL A 293 -13.75 -8.82 23.07
CA VAL A 293 -15.18 -8.50 23.14
C VAL A 293 -15.74 -9.00 24.47
N CYS A 294 -16.57 -8.19 25.12
CA CYS A 294 -17.32 -8.62 26.30
C CYS A 294 -18.61 -9.32 25.82
N PRO A 295 -18.92 -10.55 26.29
CA PRO A 295 -20.17 -11.22 25.94
C PRO A 295 -21.40 -10.42 26.33
N GLU A 296 -22.47 -10.54 25.54
CA GLU A 296 -23.71 -9.81 25.77
C GLU A 296 -24.36 -10.23 27.11
N GLY A 297 -24.60 -9.25 28.00
CA GLY A 297 -25.10 -9.49 29.36
C GLY A 297 -24.02 -9.75 30.43
N ALA A 298 -22.75 -9.92 30.06
CA ALA A 298 -21.65 -10.06 31.02
C ALA A 298 -21.17 -8.70 31.58
N LYS A 299 -20.62 -8.69 32.80
CA LYS A 299 -19.97 -7.50 33.39
C LYS A 299 -18.44 -7.65 33.36
N CYS A 300 -17.84 -7.36 32.22
CA CYS A 300 -16.39 -7.46 32.05
C CYS A 300 -15.65 -6.18 32.52
N SER A 301 -14.58 -6.35 33.29
CA SER A 301 -13.76 -5.23 33.82
C SER A 301 -12.47 -5.01 33.01
N GLY A 302 -12.10 -3.74 32.79
CA GLY A 302 -10.88 -3.34 32.06
C GLY A 302 -11.13 -2.92 30.61
N SER A 303 -10.07 -2.61 29.86
CA SER A 303 -10.18 -2.15 28.46
C SER A 303 -10.55 -3.30 27.49
N SER A 304 -11.29 -2.97 26.42
CA SER A 304 -11.55 -3.86 25.27
C SER A 304 -10.41 -3.89 24.25
N PHE A 305 -9.40 -3.02 24.39
CA PHE A 305 -8.22 -2.94 23.53
C PHE A 305 -6.92 -2.82 24.33
N GLU A 306 -5.81 -3.23 23.73
CA GLU A 306 -4.46 -3.14 24.30
C GLU A 306 -3.48 -2.67 23.22
N ILE A 307 -2.49 -1.87 23.62
CA ILE A 307 -1.48 -1.27 22.74
C ILE A 307 -0.09 -1.64 23.25
N GLU A 308 0.81 -2.08 22.37
CA GLU A 308 2.19 -2.45 22.70
C GLU A 308 3.16 -1.84 21.70
N SER A 309 4.30 -1.31 22.17
CA SER A 309 5.36 -0.83 21.28
C SER A 309 6.03 -1.95 20.50
N CYS A 310 6.25 -1.72 19.21
CA CYS A 310 6.96 -2.60 18.29
C CYS A 310 8.14 -1.87 17.64
N LYS A 311 9.19 -2.63 17.29
CA LYS A 311 10.41 -2.11 16.67
C LYS A 311 10.63 -2.77 15.32
N SER A 312 10.98 -1.98 14.31
CA SER A 312 11.40 -2.43 12.98
C SER A 312 12.70 -1.70 12.56
N SER A 313 13.25 -2.05 11.40
CA SER A 313 14.49 -1.48 10.84
C SER A 313 14.44 0.04 10.70
N SER A 314 15.57 0.77 10.78
CA SER A 314 15.59 2.24 10.71
C SER A 314 14.84 2.83 9.50
N CYS A 315 13.99 3.83 9.72
CA CYS A 315 13.18 4.47 8.66
C CYS A 315 14.00 5.43 7.77
N LYS A 316 13.58 5.53 6.51
CA LYS A 316 13.91 6.65 5.61
C LYS A 316 12.61 7.23 5.04
N GLY A 317 11.89 7.98 5.86
CA GLY A 317 10.60 8.60 5.51
C GLY A 317 9.42 8.10 6.33
N CYS A 318 8.29 8.80 6.17
CA CYS A 318 7.04 8.57 6.89
C CYS A 318 5.80 8.49 5.98
N THR A 319 5.99 8.31 4.66
CA THR A 319 4.88 8.08 3.71
C THR A 319 4.60 6.59 3.56
N ARG A 320 3.36 6.15 3.83
CA ARG A 320 3.03 4.74 4.10
C ARG A 320 1.64 4.37 3.60
N VAL A 321 1.47 3.11 3.20
CA VAL A 321 0.18 2.52 2.77
C VAL A 321 -0.27 1.49 3.79
N ILE A 322 -1.52 1.57 4.23
CA ILE A 322 -2.10 0.80 5.32
C ILE A 322 -3.36 0.11 4.81
N ASP A 323 -3.24 -1.20 4.59
CA ASP A 323 -4.31 -2.07 4.12
C ASP A 323 -4.99 -2.75 5.31
N ILE A 324 -6.20 -2.31 5.65
CA ILE A 324 -6.99 -2.82 6.76
C ILE A 324 -7.96 -3.87 6.20
N THR A 325 -7.49 -5.11 6.13
CA THR A 325 -8.27 -6.21 5.58
C THR A 325 -9.22 -6.83 6.62
N SER A 326 -8.82 -6.91 7.89
CA SER A 326 -9.61 -7.53 8.98
C SER A 326 -10.40 -6.53 9.83
N ARG A 327 -11.45 -6.99 10.54
CA ARG A 327 -12.16 -6.21 11.59
C ARG A 327 -11.27 -5.73 12.75
N SER A 328 -10.10 -6.34 12.99
CA SER A 328 -9.18 -5.89 14.05
C SER A 328 -8.65 -4.48 13.76
N PRO A 329 -8.75 -3.52 14.70
CA PRO A 329 -8.18 -2.19 14.54
C PRO A 329 -6.68 -2.21 14.32
N VAL A 330 -6.20 -1.27 13.49
CA VAL A 330 -4.79 -1.02 13.20
C VAL A 330 -4.43 0.34 13.77
N ALA A 331 -3.37 0.41 14.59
CA ALA A 331 -2.83 1.69 15.04
C ALA A 331 -2.09 2.41 13.90
N ILE A 332 -2.23 3.73 13.90
CA ILE A 332 -1.56 4.67 13.00
C ILE A 332 -0.99 5.78 13.86
N THR A 333 0.31 6.03 13.74
CA THR A 333 1.05 6.92 14.65
C THR A 333 1.83 7.98 13.88
N SER A 334 1.98 9.16 14.46
CA SER A 334 3.01 10.11 14.02
C SER A 334 4.42 9.51 14.17
N PRO A 335 5.42 9.96 13.39
CA PRO A 335 6.79 9.50 13.57
C PRO A 335 7.29 9.75 14.99
N ASN A 336 8.07 8.80 15.52
CA ASN A 336 8.62 8.77 16.88
C ASN A 336 7.65 8.60 18.05
N TYR A 337 6.33 8.60 17.83
CA TYR A 337 5.32 8.41 18.89
C TYR A 337 5.65 7.20 19.80
N PRO A 338 5.56 7.32 21.14
CA PRO A 338 5.01 8.44 21.93
C PRO A 338 6.05 9.53 22.28
N SER A 339 7.23 9.52 21.66
CA SER A 339 8.20 10.62 21.76
C SER A 339 7.87 11.70 20.72
N ASP A 340 8.39 12.91 20.95
CA ASP A 340 8.04 14.07 20.15
C ASP A 340 8.41 13.91 18.66
N TYR A 341 7.55 14.45 17.79
CA TYR A 341 7.77 14.43 16.35
C TYR A 341 8.83 15.47 15.93
N GLN A 342 9.35 15.31 14.72
CA GLN A 342 10.36 16.22 14.16
C GLN A 342 9.71 17.40 13.42
N SER A 343 10.39 18.56 13.40
CA SER A 343 10.06 19.68 12.52
C SER A 343 10.26 19.30 11.03
N ASN A 344 9.54 19.97 10.12
CA ASN A 344 9.60 19.79 8.66
C ASN A 344 9.21 18.40 8.14
N LEU A 345 8.21 17.78 8.75
CA LEU A 345 7.64 16.54 8.26
C LEU A 345 6.45 16.82 7.33
N GLU A 346 6.40 16.15 6.18
CA GLU A 346 5.17 15.94 5.43
C GLU A 346 4.97 14.44 5.21
N CYS A 347 4.16 13.85 6.07
CA CYS A 347 3.90 12.42 6.12
C CYS A 347 2.53 12.11 5.53
N TYR A 348 2.45 11.11 4.66
CA TYR A 348 1.23 10.71 3.98
C TYR A 348 0.86 9.26 4.32
N TYR A 349 -0.27 9.05 4.97
CA TYR A 349 -0.78 7.74 5.35
C TYR A 349 -2.00 7.40 4.50
N TYR A 350 -1.82 6.46 3.57
CA TYR A 350 -2.84 6.01 2.63
C TYR A 350 -3.57 4.81 3.20
N ILE A 351 -4.76 5.01 3.75
CA ILE A 351 -5.52 4.00 4.48
C ILE A 351 -6.60 3.43 3.56
N ARG A 352 -6.65 2.11 3.42
CA ARG A 352 -7.49 1.39 2.45
C ARG A 352 -8.19 0.21 3.13
N VAL A 353 -9.45 -0.03 2.81
CA VAL A 353 -10.23 -1.22 3.19
C VAL A 353 -10.81 -1.89 1.93
N PRO A 354 -11.20 -3.18 1.99
CA PRO A 354 -11.86 -3.86 0.88
C PRO A 354 -13.10 -3.12 0.39
N GLN A 355 -13.44 -3.34 -0.89
CA GLN A 355 -14.59 -2.68 -1.51
C GLN A 355 -15.91 -3.02 -0.80
N GLY A 356 -16.78 -2.03 -0.66
CA GLY A 356 -18.07 -2.14 0.03
C GLY A 356 -18.04 -1.63 1.48
N TYR A 357 -16.85 -1.55 2.08
CA TYR A 357 -16.68 -1.08 3.46
C TYR A 357 -16.21 0.38 3.55
N LYS A 358 -16.26 0.90 4.77
CA LYS A 358 -15.78 2.22 5.17
C LYS A 358 -14.69 2.09 6.23
N ILE A 359 -14.05 3.21 6.53
CA ILE A 359 -12.95 3.35 7.47
C ILE A 359 -13.47 4.19 8.64
N SER A 360 -13.46 3.61 9.83
CA SER A 360 -13.64 4.33 11.09
C SER A 360 -12.27 4.63 11.66
N LEU A 361 -11.89 5.90 11.70
CA LEU A 361 -10.67 6.40 12.34
C LEU A 361 -11.02 7.10 13.66
N GLN A 362 -10.31 6.81 14.74
CA GLN A 362 -10.49 7.42 16.07
C GLN A 362 -9.12 7.76 16.66
N PHE A 363 -8.86 9.02 17.01
CA PHE A 363 -7.60 9.40 17.65
C PHE A 363 -7.67 9.09 19.16
N ALA A 364 -6.75 8.26 19.64
CA ALA A 364 -6.66 7.79 21.03
C ALA A 364 -5.71 8.66 21.89
N ASP A 365 -4.76 9.35 21.26
CA ASP A 365 -3.91 10.41 21.84
C ASP A 365 -3.62 11.42 20.72
N PHE A 366 -3.69 12.70 21.02
CA PHE A 366 -3.47 13.77 20.05
C PHE A 366 -2.87 14.99 20.75
N ASN A 367 -1.70 15.42 20.30
CA ASN A 367 -0.92 16.49 20.91
C ASN A 367 -0.06 17.18 19.83
N LEU A 368 -0.69 18.10 19.10
CA LEU A 368 -0.07 19.03 18.14
C LEU A 368 -0.24 20.46 18.67
N PRO A 369 0.77 21.03 19.36
CA PRO A 369 0.65 22.33 20.01
C PRO A 369 0.22 23.45 19.04
N THR A 370 -0.63 24.36 19.52
CA THR A 370 -1.02 25.58 18.79
C THR A 370 -0.97 26.78 19.74
N ASN A 371 -0.34 27.86 19.29
CA ASN A 371 -0.19 29.09 20.08
C ASN A 371 -1.40 30.04 19.96
N THR A 372 -2.24 29.87 18.94
CA THR A 372 -3.27 30.86 18.54
C THR A 372 -4.58 30.23 18.05
N GLY A 373 -4.73 28.91 18.15
CA GLY A 373 -5.81 28.17 17.49
C GLY A 373 -5.59 27.97 15.98
N VAL A 374 -4.51 28.52 15.41
CA VAL A 374 -4.06 28.22 14.05
C VAL A 374 -3.30 26.90 14.06
N CYS A 375 -3.74 25.96 13.21
CA CYS A 375 -3.09 24.66 13.05
C CYS A 375 -1.81 24.75 12.20
N GLN A 376 -0.74 25.27 12.80
CA GLN A 376 0.60 25.29 12.21
C GLN A 376 1.04 23.87 11.84
N ASP A 377 1.18 23.04 12.88
CA ASP A 377 1.24 21.59 12.74
C ASP A 377 -0.18 21.03 12.67
N ASN A 378 -0.41 20.05 11.80
CA ASN A 378 -1.76 19.55 11.56
C ASN A 378 -1.81 18.12 11.05
N VAL A 379 -2.93 17.45 11.36
CA VAL A 379 -3.41 16.29 10.62
C VAL A 379 -4.57 16.72 9.72
N GLU A 380 -4.50 16.43 8.43
CA GLU A 380 -5.55 16.70 7.45
C GLU A 380 -6.06 15.39 6.84
N LEU A 381 -7.37 15.17 6.79
CA LEU A 381 -7.97 14.02 6.10
C LEU A 381 -8.45 14.42 4.70
N ARG A 382 -8.16 13.60 3.67
CA ARG A 382 -8.63 13.80 2.29
C ARG A 382 -9.14 12.51 1.66
N TYR A 383 -10.15 12.63 0.79
CA TYR A 383 -10.57 11.57 -0.13
C TYR A 383 -9.76 11.64 -1.43
N TYR A 384 -8.50 11.20 -1.38
CA TYR A 384 -7.60 11.38 -2.51
C TYR A 384 -7.65 10.21 -3.50
N HIS A 385 -8.07 10.52 -4.73
CA HIS A 385 -8.09 9.62 -5.87
C HIS A 385 -7.23 10.27 -6.97
N LEU A 386 -6.01 9.77 -7.14
CA LEU A 386 -4.95 10.43 -7.90
C LEU A 386 -5.38 10.76 -9.35
N GLY A 387 -5.42 12.05 -9.70
CA GLY A 387 -5.63 12.53 -11.07
C GLY A 387 -6.91 13.35 -11.30
N MET A 388 -7.98 13.10 -10.53
CA MET A 388 -9.20 13.91 -10.67
C MET A 388 -9.15 15.16 -9.79
N ARG A 389 -8.90 16.34 -10.41
CA ARG A 389 -9.00 17.66 -9.75
C ARG A 389 -10.35 17.91 -9.05
N ARG A 390 -11.41 17.16 -9.38
CA ARG A 390 -12.78 17.34 -8.86
C ARG A 390 -13.00 16.78 -7.46
N ASP A 391 -12.25 15.74 -7.06
CA ASP A 391 -12.42 15.07 -5.75
C ASP A 391 -11.48 15.60 -4.67
N CYS A 392 -10.63 16.57 -5.00
CA CYS A 392 -9.67 17.20 -4.09
C CYS A 392 -10.33 18.26 -3.18
N GLN A 393 -11.47 17.93 -2.58
CA GLN A 393 -12.08 18.73 -1.53
C GLN A 393 -11.23 18.62 -0.25
N PRO A 394 -10.86 19.73 0.41
CA PRO A 394 -10.26 19.67 1.73
C PRO A 394 -11.22 18.97 2.70
N GLY A 395 -10.75 17.94 3.39
CA GLY A 395 -11.48 17.39 4.53
C GLY A 395 -11.08 18.11 5.82
N PRO A 396 -11.49 17.58 6.98
CA PRO A 396 -11.20 18.22 8.27
C PRO A 396 -9.69 18.26 8.55
N GLN A 397 -9.27 19.38 9.11
CA GLN A 397 -7.92 19.63 9.63
C GLN A 397 -7.99 19.65 11.16
N TYR A 398 -7.05 18.97 11.81
CA TYR A 398 -6.99 18.78 13.26
C TYR A 398 -5.64 19.26 13.80
N CYS A 399 -5.68 20.02 14.90
CA CYS A 399 -4.55 20.39 15.75
C CYS A 399 -5.05 20.56 17.20
N GLY A 400 -4.14 20.81 18.15
CA GLY A 400 -4.45 20.96 19.57
C GLY A 400 -4.06 19.74 20.41
N ASP A 401 -4.65 19.64 21.60
CA ASP A 401 -4.37 18.59 22.57
C ASP A 401 -5.67 17.87 22.97
N SER A 402 -5.62 16.54 23.12
CA SER A 402 -6.77 15.68 23.45
C SER A 402 -7.18 15.75 24.93
N SER A 403 -6.94 16.89 25.59
CA SER A 403 -7.30 17.16 26.98
C SER A 403 -8.72 17.74 27.16
N GLY A 404 -9.48 17.87 26.06
CA GLY A 404 -10.94 18.08 26.06
C GLY A 404 -11.68 16.88 25.46
N ASP A 405 -12.94 16.67 25.85
CA ASP A 405 -13.82 15.53 25.51
C ASP A 405 -14.16 15.33 24.01
N ASP A 406 -13.54 16.11 23.11
CA ASP A 406 -13.74 15.97 21.67
C ASP A 406 -13.02 14.71 21.15
N ASN A 407 -13.77 13.61 21.12
CA ASN A 407 -13.33 12.33 20.54
C ASN A 407 -13.16 12.49 19.01
N PHE A 408 -11.99 13.00 18.60
CA PHE A 408 -11.61 13.20 17.21
C PHE A 408 -11.76 11.89 16.45
N SER A 409 -12.85 11.80 15.69
CA SER A 409 -13.25 10.58 15.01
C SER A 409 -13.79 10.92 13.62
N PHE A 410 -13.52 10.03 12.68
CA PHE A 410 -13.85 10.21 11.28
C PHE A 410 -14.37 8.90 10.69
N LEU A 411 -15.62 8.95 10.22
CA LEU A 411 -16.20 7.87 9.44
C LEU A 411 -16.12 8.21 7.96
N SER A 412 -15.41 7.39 7.18
CA SER A 412 -15.25 7.63 5.76
C SER A 412 -16.54 7.35 4.97
N THR A 413 -16.68 8.02 3.82
CA THR A 413 -17.74 7.76 2.83
C THR A 413 -17.30 6.79 1.72
N LYS A 414 -16.00 6.46 1.67
CA LYS A 414 -15.31 5.63 0.68
C LYS A 414 -14.45 4.58 1.37
N ASN A 415 -14.07 3.52 0.66
CA ASN A 415 -13.16 2.48 1.15
C ASN A 415 -11.67 2.92 1.19
N TYR A 416 -11.39 4.21 1.06
CA TYR A 416 -10.05 4.80 1.11
C TYR A 416 -10.09 6.21 1.70
N ILE A 417 -9.04 6.57 2.44
CA ILE A 417 -8.73 7.93 2.89
C ILE A 417 -7.22 8.17 2.86
N MET A 418 -6.80 9.42 2.74
CA MET A 418 -5.43 9.86 2.96
C MET A 418 -5.39 10.75 4.21
N LEU A 419 -4.60 10.38 5.20
CA LEU A 419 -4.25 11.22 6.34
C LEU A 419 -2.90 11.86 6.03
N ILE A 420 -2.84 13.18 6.00
CA ILE A 420 -1.61 13.95 5.85
C ILE A 420 -1.24 14.51 7.22
N PHE A 421 -0.01 14.28 7.68
CA PHE A 421 0.53 14.91 8.88
C PHE A 421 1.63 15.89 8.45
N ARG A 422 1.46 17.17 8.79
CA ARG A 422 2.39 18.25 8.46
C ARG A 422 2.95 18.88 9.73
N THR A 423 4.25 19.12 9.73
CA THR A 423 4.93 19.92 10.75
C THR A 423 5.81 21.00 10.11
N ASN A 424 5.90 22.16 10.74
CA ASN A 424 6.61 23.32 10.19
C ASN A 424 8.08 23.40 10.67
N GLN A 425 8.74 24.56 10.50
CA GLN A 425 10.13 24.79 10.95
C GLN A 425 10.27 25.13 12.45
N ASP A 426 9.16 25.31 13.18
CA ASP A 426 9.20 25.81 14.55
C ASP A 426 9.63 24.74 15.57
N THR A 427 9.93 25.20 16.78
CA THR A 427 10.39 24.38 17.91
C THR A 427 9.28 23.83 18.80
N LEU A 428 8.01 24.12 18.49
CA LEU A 428 6.85 23.58 19.20
C LEU A 428 6.49 22.18 18.68
N SER A 429 7.29 21.20 19.09
CA SER A 429 6.94 19.79 18.93
C SER A 429 6.10 19.30 20.12
N GLY A 430 5.07 18.50 19.85
CA GLY A 430 4.36 17.69 20.85
C GLY A 430 4.60 16.19 20.62
N ARG A 431 3.89 15.36 21.39
CA ARG A 431 3.95 13.89 21.26
C ARG A 431 3.44 13.39 19.90
N GLY A 432 2.63 14.20 19.20
CA GLY A 432 2.05 13.86 17.91
C GLY A 432 0.69 13.19 18.05
N PHE A 433 0.44 12.09 17.35
CA PHE A 433 -0.86 11.40 17.41
C PHE A 433 -0.73 9.88 17.43
N SER A 434 -1.73 9.24 18.01
CA SER A 434 -2.02 7.81 17.90
C SER A 434 -3.49 7.64 17.55
N ALA A 435 -3.78 6.93 16.47
CA ALA A 435 -5.12 6.71 15.96
C ALA A 435 -5.42 5.23 15.69
N MET A 436 -6.63 4.81 16.00
CA MET A 436 -7.19 3.49 15.68
C MET A 436 -7.97 3.59 14.38
N ALA A 437 -7.56 2.85 13.36
CA ALA A 437 -8.31 2.69 12.12
C ALA A 437 -8.90 1.27 12.03
N GLN A 438 -10.19 1.16 11.72
CA GLN A 438 -10.89 -0.12 11.60
C GLN A 438 -11.85 -0.11 10.40
N VAL A 439 -12.11 -1.30 9.84
CA VAL A 439 -13.11 -1.50 8.79
C VAL A 439 -14.52 -1.59 9.37
N VAL A 440 -15.48 -0.90 8.76
CA VAL A 440 -16.89 -0.79 9.18
C VAL A 440 -17.87 -0.88 8.01
#